data_AF-A0A4P6ELS0-F1
#
_entry.id   AF-A0A4P6ELS0-F1
#
_cell.length_a   1.000
_cell.length_b   1.000
_cell.length_c   1.000
_cell.angle_alpha   90.00
_cell.angle_beta   90.00
_cell.angle_gamma   90.00
#
_symmetry.space_group_name_H-M   'P 1'
#
loop_
_entity.id
_entity.type
_entity.pdbx_description
1 polymer ?
#
loop_
_entity_poly.entity_id
_entity_poly.type
_entity_poly.pdbx_seq_one_letter_code
_entity_poly.pdbx_strand_id
1 'polypeptide(L)'
;MVAVEVVQRTGRYAIRLRDPHAPARADFAGVPTFPFDPAWVLDGRVRQYAEPREIVVGAARPGLLHHVQVIGEVDLAHAGHAVTLLLTGTGDRASILFSDETPGVAPWRILAVDLPGTLAPGGSGTVRVDFNEARNLPFAFTEHGTCPAPAPGNHVPFAVPAGEKAPR
;
A
#
# COMPACT_ATOMS: atom_id res chain seq x y z
N MET A 1 -1.65 -29.81 10.00
CA MET A 1 -0.35 -30.25 9.44
C MET A 1 0.45 -29.01 9.10
N VAL A 2 1.73 -28.97 9.48
CA VAL A 2 2.64 -27.89 9.06
C VAL A 2 3.05 -28.14 7.61
N ALA A 3 2.91 -27.14 6.75
CA ALA A 3 3.45 -27.18 5.40
C ALA A 3 4.73 -26.32 5.32
N VAL A 4 5.69 -26.78 4.52
CA VAL A 4 7.00 -26.14 4.34
C VAL A 4 7.17 -25.82 2.86
N GLU A 5 7.39 -24.55 2.55
CA GLU A 5 7.63 -24.05 1.20
C GLU A 5 9.04 -23.47 1.10
N VAL A 6 9.73 -23.74 -0.01
CA VAL A 6 10.94 -22.99 -0.37
C VAL A 6 10.52 -21.83 -1.24
N VAL A 7 10.98 -20.62 -0.89
CA VAL A 7 10.73 -19.41 -1.66
C VAL A 7 12.04 -18.78 -2.08
N GLN A 8 12.07 -18.20 -3.28
CA GLN A 8 13.19 -17.39 -3.75
C GLN A 8 12.76 -15.93 -3.82
N ARG A 9 13.56 -15.02 -3.24
CA ARG A 9 13.34 -13.57 -3.25
C ARG A 9 14.67 -12.87 -3.52
N THR A 10 14.72 -12.02 -4.55
CA THR A 10 15.94 -11.29 -4.94
C THR A 10 17.21 -12.15 -4.94
N GLY A 11 17.12 -13.33 -5.57
CA GLY A 11 18.23 -14.28 -5.68
C GLY A 11 18.57 -15.07 -4.40
N ARG A 12 17.87 -14.85 -3.28
CA ARG A 12 18.06 -15.57 -2.01
C ARG A 12 16.95 -16.59 -1.78
N TYR A 13 17.31 -17.75 -1.26
CA TYR A 13 16.36 -18.75 -0.81
C TYR A 13 15.95 -18.50 0.64
N ALA A 14 14.69 -18.77 0.95
CA ALA A 14 14.16 -18.80 2.31
C ALA A 14 13.14 -19.95 2.44
N ILE A 15 12.90 -20.35 3.68
CA ILE A 15 11.87 -21.33 4.02
C ILE A 15 10.68 -20.57 4.58
N ARG A 16 9.48 -20.89 4.08
CA ARG A 16 8.22 -20.41 4.62
C ARG A 16 7.49 -21.56 5.28
N LEU A 17 7.19 -21.40 6.56
CA LEU A 17 6.37 -22.34 7.32
C LEU A 17 4.91 -21.88 7.29
N ARG A 18 4.00 -22.82 7.06
CA ARG A 18 2.56 -22.64 7.24
C ARG A 18 2.13 -23.58 8.35
N ASP A 19 2.16 -23.07 9.57
CA ASP A 19 1.70 -23.79 10.75
C ASP A 19 0.28 -23.31 11.13
N PRO A 20 -0.76 -24.16 11.05
CA PRO A 20 -2.10 -23.80 11.52
C PRO A 20 -2.17 -23.54 13.02
N HIS A 21 -1.16 -23.95 13.80
CA HIS A 21 -1.06 -23.73 15.25
C HIS A 21 -0.05 -22.63 15.62
N ALA A 22 0.42 -21.83 14.65
CA ALA A 22 1.34 -20.73 14.92
C ALA A 22 0.79 -19.77 15.99
N PRO A 23 1.61 -19.33 16.98
CA PRO A 23 1.18 -18.37 18.00
C PRO A 23 0.57 -17.09 17.40
N ALA A 24 1.21 -16.52 16.37
CA ALA A 24 0.70 -15.34 15.67
C ALA A 24 -0.71 -15.52 15.06
N ARG A 25 -1.15 -16.76 14.80
CA ARG A 25 -2.53 -17.07 14.38
C ARG A 25 -3.45 -17.32 15.58
N ALA A 26 -2.97 -18.03 16.60
CA ALA A 26 -3.75 -18.36 17.79
C ALA A 26 -4.08 -17.11 18.63
N ASP A 27 -3.14 -16.18 18.71
CA ASP A 27 -3.23 -14.96 19.50
C ASP A 27 -3.82 -13.77 18.72
N PHE A 28 -4.10 -13.95 17.43
CA PHE A 28 -4.65 -12.89 16.57
C PHE A 28 -6.03 -12.46 17.07
N ALA A 29 -6.12 -11.22 17.53
CA ALA A 29 -7.32 -10.59 18.06
C ALA A 29 -8.04 -9.70 17.04
N GLY A 30 -7.44 -9.49 15.86
CA GLY A 30 -8.08 -8.84 14.72
C GLY A 30 -7.32 -7.63 14.20
N VAL A 31 -7.92 -6.96 13.22
CA VAL A 31 -7.42 -5.69 12.69
C VAL A 31 -8.34 -4.57 13.15
N PRO A 32 -7.95 -3.78 14.16
CA PRO A 32 -8.75 -2.63 14.54
C PRO A 32 -8.75 -1.59 13.42
N THR A 33 -9.85 -0.87 13.27
CA THR A 33 -10.01 0.21 12.29
C THR A 33 -10.29 1.54 12.97
N PHE A 34 -10.07 2.63 12.25
CA PHE A 34 -10.70 3.91 12.57
C PHE A 34 -12.18 3.87 12.17
N PRO A 35 -13.06 4.61 12.85
CA PRO A 35 -14.42 4.85 12.34
C PRO A 35 -14.36 5.48 10.95
N PHE A 36 -15.33 5.16 10.10
CA PHE A 36 -15.46 5.84 8.81
C PHE A 36 -15.59 7.35 9.02
N ASP A 37 -14.84 8.11 8.24
CA ASP A 37 -14.88 9.56 8.24
C ASP A 37 -14.91 10.09 6.79
N PRO A 38 -15.98 10.78 6.38
CA PRO A 38 -16.14 11.28 5.02
C PRO A 38 -15.08 12.35 4.65
N ALA A 39 -14.42 12.98 5.62
CA ALA A 39 -13.34 13.93 5.35
C ALA A 39 -12.10 13.26 4.72
N TRP A 40 -11.99 11.93 4.83
CA TRP A 40 -10.93 11.12 4.24
C TRP A 40 -11.27 10.50 2.88
N VAL A 41 -12.43 10.89 2.32
CA VAL A 41 -12.81 10.61 0.94
C VAL A 41 -12.45 11.84 0.09
N LEU A 42 -11.32 11.79 -0.60
CA LEU A 42 -10.78 12.94 -1.33
C LEU A 42 -10.99 12.80 -2.83
N ASP A 43 -11.34 13.91 -3.48
CA ASP A 43 -11.23 14.02 -4.93
C ASP A 43 -9.82 14.47 -5.30
N GLY A 44 -9.14 13.70 -6.14
CA GLY A 44 -7.76 13.94 -6.56
C GLY A 44 -7.65 14.15 -8.07
N ARG A 45 -6.76 15.05 -8.49
CA ARG A 45 -6.40 15.20 -9.91
C ARG A 45 -5.42 14.09 -10.27
N VAL A 46 -5.82 13.19 -11.16
CA VAL A 46 -4.96 12.09 -11.61
C VAL A 46 -4.32 12.42 -12.95
N ARG A 47 -3.05 12.03 -13.08
CA ARG A 47 -2.32 12.00 -14.35
C ARG A 47 -1.77 10.60 -14.56
N GLN A 48 -2.27 9.90 -15.58
CA GLN A 48 -1.67 8.64 -16.03
C GLN A 48 -0.46 8.93 -16.91
N TYR A 49 0.56 8.09 -16.81
CA TYR A 49 1.68 8.12 -17.74
C TYR A 49 1.31 7.43 -19.05
N ALA A 50 1.92 7.86 -20.16
CA ALA A 50 1.72 7.24 -21.46
C ALA A 50 2.22 5.79 -21.46
N GLU A 51 3.32 5.55 -20.75
CA GLU A 51 3.90 4.23 -20.51
C GLU A 51 4.21 4.08 -19.02
N PRO A 52 3.96 2.90 -18.42
CA PRO A 52 4.39 2.60 -17.06
C PRO A 52 5.89 2.75 -16.90
N ARG A 53 6.32 3.25 -15.74
CA ARG A 53 7.73 3.37 -15.37
C ARG A 53 8.05 2.32 -14.32
N GLU A 54 8.94 1.40 -14.64
CA GLU A 54 9.47 0.49 -13.63
C GLU A 54 10.42 1.22 -12.70
N ILE A 55 10.21 1.08 -11.39
CA ILE A 55 11.16 1.51 -10.37
C ILE A 55 11.49 0.36 -9.43
N VAL A 56 12.67 0.45 -8.80
CA VAL A 56 13.07 -0.48 -7.75
C VAL A 56 12.82 0.16 -6.39
N VAL A 57 12.08 -0.54 -5.53
CA VAL A 57 11.82 -0.14 -4.15
C VAL A 57 12.38 -1.16 -3.18
N GLY A 58 12.59 -0.73 -1.92
CA GLY A 58 12.92 -1.63 -0.83
C GLY A 58 11.77 -2.55 -0.45
N ALA A 59 11.94 -3.29 0.65
CA ALA A 59 10.92 -4.16 1.21
C ALA A 59 10.83 -4.02 2.72
N ALA A 60 9.76 -4.58 3.30
CA ALA A 60 9.60 -4.75 4.75
C ALA A 60 10.77 -5.51 5.39
N ARG A 61 11.39 -6.44 4.65
CA ARG A 61 12.61 -7.13 5.09
C ARG A 61 13.84 -6.43 4.53
N PRO A 62 14.79 -5.97 5.38
CA PRO A 62 16.03 -5.35 4.92
C PRO A 62 16.81 -6.24 3.94
N GLY A 63 17.33 -5.62 2.88
CA GLY A 63 18.12 -6.30 1.86
C GLY A 63 17.32 -7.01 0.77
N LEU A 64 15.98 -6.96 0.80
CA LEU A 64 15.13 -7.35 -0.34
C LEU A 64 14.69 -6.12 -1.14
N LEU A 65 14.43 -6.34 -2.43
CA LEU A 65 14.04 -5.33 -3.41
C LEU A 65 12.84 -5.82 -4.22
N HIS A 66 12.03 -4.89 -4.70
CA HIS A 66 10.90 -5.15 -5.59
C HIS A 66 10.94 -4.22 -6.80
N HIS A 67 10.58 -4.76 -7.96
CA HIS A 67 10.26 -3.97 -9.15
C HIS A 67 8.76 -3.65 -9.10
N VAL A 68 8.41 -2.38 -9.16
CA VAL A 68 7.02 -1.91 -9.18
C VAL A 68 6.80 -1.01 -10.38
N GLN A 69 5.61 -1.11 -10.97
CA GLN A 69 5.21 -0.32 -12.13
C GLN A 69 4.47 0.93 -11.65
N VAL A 70 5.07 2.11 -11.84
CA VAL A 70 4.43 3.40 -11.61
C VAL A 70 3.67 3.77 -12.88
N ILE A 71 2.36 3.89 -12.76
CA ILE A 71 1.44 4.11 -13.89
C ILE A 71 0.94 5.55 -13.98
N GLY A 72 1.24 6.37 -12.97
CA GLY A 72 0.80 7.75 -12.89
C GLY A 72 0.93 8.27 -11.47
N GLU A 73 0.23 9.36 -11.22
CA GLU A 73 0.21 10.04 -9.93
C GLU A 73 -1.13 10.73 -9.71
N VAL A 74 -1.43 11.01 -8.44
CA VAL A 74 -2.62 11.76 -8.04
C VAL A 74 -2.22 12.89 -7.10
N ASP A 75 -2.69 14.10 -7.42
CA ASP A 75 -2.60 15.26 -6.54
C ASP A 75 -3.80 15.28 -5.61
N LEU A 76 -3.53 15.30 -4.31
CA LEU A 76 -4.52 15.32 -3.25
C LEU A 76 -4.33 16.57 -2.39
N ALA A 77 -5.43 17.13 -1.91
CA ALA A 77 -5.42 18.22 -0.96
C ALA A 77 -6.34 17.89 0.22
N HIS A 78 -5.86 18.13 1.44
CA HIS A 78 -6.63 17.92 2.66
C HIS A 78 -6.16 18.90 3.75
N ALA A 79 -7.11 19.56 4.43
CA ALA A 79 -6.84 20.45 5.55
C ALA A 79 -5.71 21.50 5.31
N GLY A 80 -5.61 22.05 4.09
CA GLY A 80 -4.59 23.03 3.73
C GLY A 80 -3.23 22.44 3.33
N HIS A 81 -3.08 21.13 3.35
CA HIS A 81 -1.91 20.41 2.83
C HIS A 81 -2.20 19.88 1.43
N ALA A 82 -1.16 19.82 0.61
CA ALA A 82 -1.18 19.18 -0.71
C ALA A 82 -0.08 18.13 -0.80
N VAL A 83 -0.37 17.00 -1.45
CA VAL A 83 0.58 15.91 -1.68
C VAL A 83 0.32 15.29 -3.04
N THR A 84 1.39 14.93 -3.75
CA THR A 84 1.32 14.13 -4.98
C THR A 84 1.77 12.72 -4.64
N LEU A 85 0.90 11.73 -4.87
CA LEU A 85 1.20 10.32 -4.60
C LEU A 85 1.27 9.54 -5.91
N LEU A 86 2.32 8.73 -6.06
CA LEU A 86 2.51 7.84 -7.18
C LEU A 86 1.51 6.67 -7.10
N LEU A 87 0.88 6.39 -8.24
CA LEU A 87 0.02 5.24 -8.46
C LEU A 87 0.86 4.08 -8.97
N THR A 88 0.77 2.95 -8.29
CA THR A 88 1.38 1.69 -8.73
C THR A 88 0.31 0.69 -9.16
N GLY A 89 0.58 -0.06 -10.21
CA GLY A 89 -0.45 -0.93 -10.77
C GLY A 89 -0.06 -1.68 -12.03
N THR A 90 -0.95 -2.55 -12.48
CA THR A 90 -0.84 -3.26 -13.75
C THR A 90 -2.19 -3.24 -14.45
N GLY A 91 -2.25 -2.74 -15.68
CA GLY A 91 -3.49 -2.61 -16.43
C GLY A 91 -4.43 -1.58 -15.79
N ASP A 92 -5.66 -1.99 -15.49
CA ASP A 92 -6.73 -1.18 -14.91
C ASP A 92 -6.69 -1.09 -13.37
N ARG A 93 -5.81 -1.86 -12.72
CA ARG A 93 -5.70 -1.89 -11.25
C ARG A 93 -4.65 -0.90 -10.79
N ALA A 94 -5.08 0.22 -10.20
CA ALA A 94 -4.20 1.17 -9.55
C ALA A 94 -4.30 1.06 -8.02
N SER A 95 -3.19 1.37 -7.35
CA SER A 95 -3.12 1.42 -5.91
C SER A 95 -2.11 2.45 -5.45
N ILE A 96 -2.35 2.99 -4.26
CA ILE A 96 -1.42 3.85 -3.55
C ILE A 96 -0.88 3.07 -2.38
N LEU A 97 0.42 2.80 -2.41
CA LEU A 97 1.18 2.34 -1.26
C LEU A 97 1.79 3.56 -0.60
N PHE A 98 1.45 3.85 0.66
CA PHE A 98 1.85 5.10 1.33
C PHE A 98 2.19 4.89 2.81
N SER A 99 3.09 5.74 3.33
CA SER A 99 3.28 5.95 4.76
C SER A 99 2.74 7.32 5.18
N ASP A 100 2.45 7.49 6.46
CA ASP A 100 1.90 8.72 7.03
C ASP A 100 2.29 8.87 8.52
N GLU A 101 1.94 10.00 9.13
CA GLU A 101 2.32 10.34 10.51
C GLU A 101 1.31 9.86 11.58
N THR A 102 0.36 8.98 11.22
CA THR A 102 -0.63 8.46 12.19
C THR A 102 0.04 7.51 13.19
N PRO A 103 -0.14 7.71 14.51
CA PRO A 103 0.33 6.75 15.49
C PRO A 103 -0.52 5.48 15.49
N GLY A 104 0.10 4.33 15.74
CA GLY A 104 -0.60 3.05 15.93
C GLY A 104 -1.12 2.39 14.65
N VAL A 105 -0.63 2.82 13.48
CA VAL A 105 -0.82 2.12 12.20
C VAL A 105 0.44 1.34 11.81
N ALA A 106 0.34 0.43 10.84
CA ALA A 106 1.53 -0.20 10.27
C ALA A 106 2.44 0.84 9.59
N PRO A 107 3.76 0.61 9.47
CA PRO A 107 4.70 1.57 8.86
C PRO A 107 4.30 2.10 7.48
N TRP A 108 3.53 1.33 6.71
CA TRP A 108 2.83 1.78 5.52
C TRP A 108 1.61 0.91 5.23
N ARG A 109 0.68 1.47 4.46
CA ARG A 109 -0.62 0.86 4.10
C ARG A 109 -0.85 0.97 2.60
N ILE A 110 -1.85 0.25 2.10
CA ILE A 110 -2.26 0.27 0.70
C ILE A 110 -3.75 0.60 0.57
N LEU A 111 -4.13 1.36 -0.44
CA LEU A 111 -5.53 1.49 -0.88
C LEU A 111 -5.61 1.30 -2.40
N ALA A 112 -6.76 0.82 -2.87
CA ALA A 112 -7.04 0.74 -4.30
C ALA A 112 -7.51 2.10 -4.82
N VAL A 113 -7.20 2.41 -6.08
CA VAL A 113 -7.71 3.60 -6.76
C VAL A 113 -8.41 3.13 -8.03
N ASP A 114 -9.70 3.39 -8.12
CA ASP A 114 -10.48 3.09 -9.32
C ASP A 114 -10.24 4.18 -10.36
N LEU A 115 -9.47 3.84 -11.39
CA LEU A 115 -9.26 4.72 -12.53
C LEU A 115 -10.50 4.69 -13.44
N PRO A 116 -11.03 5.85 -13.89
CA PRO A 116 -12.13 5.87 -14.83
C PRO A 116 -11.76 5.08 -16.09
N GLY A 117 -12.64 4.19 -16.57
CA GLY A 117 -12.37 3.41 -17.79
C GLY A 117 -12.17 4.26 -19.06
N THR A 118 -12.60 5.53 -19.02
CA THR A 118 -12.36 6.53 -20.07
C THR A 118 -10.98 7.20 -19.99
N LEU A 119 -10.24 7.00 -18.90
CA LEU A 119 -8.93 7.60 -18.70
C LEU A 119 -7.87 6.76 -19.43
N ALA A 120 -7.55 7.18 -20.66
CA ALA A 120 -6.51 6.56 -21.46
C ALA A 120 -5.10 6.80 -20.88
N PRO A 121 -4.12 5.94 -21.20
CA PRO A 121 -2.71 6.20 -20.91
C PRO A 121 -2.27 7.59 -21.41
N GLY A 122 -1.51 8.31 -20.59
CA GLY A 122 -1.11 9.70 -20.85
C GLY A 122 -2.21 10.75 -20.60
N GLY A 123 -3.42 10.31 -20.24
CA GLY A 123 -4.55 11.18 -19.92
C GLY A 123 -4.52 11.77 -18.51
N SER A 124 -5.43 12.70 -18.26
CA SER A 124 -5.69 13.26 -16.93
C SER A 124 -7.18 13.30 -16.62
N GLY A 125 -7.52 13.32 -15.33
CA GLY A 125 -8.90 13.31 -14.87
C GLY A 125 -9.02 13.60 -13.38
N THR A 126 -10.17 13.24 -12.83
CA THR A 126 -10.41 13.26 -11.38
C THR A 126 -10.73 11.84 -10.94
N VAL A 127 -10.17 11.42 -9.81
CA VAL A 127 -10.44 10.14 -9.15
C VAL A 127 -10.86 10.39 -7.71
N ARG A 128 -11.64 9.47 -7.15
CA ARG A 128 -11.87 9.40 -5.71
C ARG A 128 -10.77 8.56 -5.08
N VAL A 129 -10.16 9.07 -4.02
CA VAL A 129 -9.23 8.36 -3.15
C VAL A 129 -9.84 8.27 -1.76
N ASP A 130 -10.21 7.07 -1.35
CA ASP A 130 -10.81 6.82 -0.04
C ASP A 130 -9.78 6.20 0.92
N PHE A 131 -9.25 7.02 1.83
CA PHE A 131 -8.31 6.54 2.85
C PHE A 131 -8.98 5.66 3.92
N ASN A 132 -10.32 5.63 4.01
CA ASN A 132 -11.03 4.67 4.86
C ASN A 132 -10.85 3.22 4.40
N GLU A 133 -10.46 3.01 3.13
CA GLU A 133 -10.16 1.68 2.59
C GLU A 133 -8.68 1.29 2.70
N ALA A 134 -7.86 2.14 3.34
CA ALA A 134 -6.45 1.84 3.58
C ALA A 134 -6.31 0.59 4.45
N ARG A 135 -5.61 -0.41 3.94
CA ARG A 135 -5.41 -1.72 4.59
C ARG A 135 -3.93 -2.04 4.80
N ASN A 136 -3.69 -2.88 5.79
CA ASN A 136 -2.39 -3.44 6.07
C ASN A 136 -1.98 -4.42 4.96
N LEU A 137 -0.69 -4.43 4.65
CA LEU A 137 -0.11 -5.50 3.83
C LEU A 137 0.28 -6.70 4.69
N PRO A 138 0.48 -7.89 4.10
CA PRO A 138 0.87 -9.09 4.84
C PRO A 138 2.07 -8.94 5.79
N PHE A 139 3.00 -8.00 5.53
CA PHE A 139 4.14 -7.77 6.42
C PHE A 139 3.74 -7.22 7.80
N ALA A 140 2.57 -6.59 7.94
CA ALA A 140 2.11 -6.09 9.23
C ALA A 140 1.78 -7.23 10.21
N PHE A 141 1.58 -8.46 9.71
CA PHE A 141 1.17 -9.63 10.49
C PHE A 141 2.35 -10.57 10.81
N THR A 142 3.54 -10.30 10.26
CA THR A 142 4.71 -11.16 10.45
C THR A 142 6.01 -10.42 10.18
N GLU A 143 7.01 -10.64 11.04
CA GLU A 143 8.38 -10.13 10.86
C GLU A 143 9.12 -10.71 9.63
N HIS A 144 8.54 -11.74 9.00
CA HIS A 144 9.07 -12.37 7.80
C HIS A 144 8.43 -11.84 6.51
N GLY A 145 7.57 -10.83 6.61
CA GLY A 145 6.92 -10.20 5.46
C GLY A 145 7.93 -9.63 4.46
N THR A 146 7.67 -9.86 3.17
CA THR A 146 8.50 -9.38 2.06
C THR A 146 7.69 -8.45 1.15
N CYS A 147 6.85 -7.59 1.73
CA CYS A 147 6.07 -6.64 0.96
C CYS A 147 6.95 -5.48 0.48
N PRO A 148 6.65 -4.87 -0.67
CA PRO A 148 7.38 -3.69 -1.12
C PRO A 148 7.20 -2.52 -0.14
N ALA A 149 8.20 -1.65 -0.08
CA ALA A 149 8.07 -0.33 0.53
C ALA A 149 7.34 0.63 -0.42
N PRO A 150 6.73 1.72 0.10
CA PRO A 150 6.18 2.79 -0.74
C PRO A 150 7.18 3.31 -1.76
N ALA A 151 6.69 3.73 -2.91
CA ALA A 151 7.52 4.42 -3.90
C ALA A 151 8.12 5.71 -3.28
N PRO A 152 9.33 6.13 -3.69
CA PRO A 152 9.88 7.41 -3.24
C PRO A 152 8.89 8.55 -3.51
N GLY A 153 8.58 9.34 -2.48
CA GLY A 153 7.57 10.40 -2.54
C GLY A 153 6.18 10.02 -2.04
N ASN A 154 5.86 8.72 -1.86
CA ASN A 154 4.58 8.28 -1.29
C ASN A 154 4.57 8.34 0.25
N HIS A 155 5.02 9.46 0.79
CA HIS A 155 4.93 9.75 2.22
C HIS A 155 4.01 10.97 2.40
N VAL A 156 2.92 10.77 3.15
CA VAL A 156 2.00 11.84 3.52
C VAL A 156 2.53 12.51 4.79
N PRO A 157 2.93 13.80 4.76
CA PRO A 157 3.65 14.44 5.87
C PRO A 157 2.72 14.89 7.01
N PHE A 158 1.58 14.24 7.17
CA PHE A 158 0.58 14.51 8.21
C PHE A 158 -0.19 13.22 8.52
N ALA A 159 -0.91 13.21 9.64
CA ALA A 159 -1.65 12.04 10.08
C ALA A 159 -2.90 11.81 9.20
N VAL A 160 -3.09 10.55 8.79
CA VAL A 160 -4.26 10.01 8.10
C VAL A 160 -4.97 8.97 8.99
N PRO A 161 -5.73 9.41 10.02
CA PRO A 161 -6.48 8.55 10.96
C PRO A 161 -7.73 7.90 10.35
N ALA A 162 -7.58 7.24 9.20
CA ALA A 162 -8.61 6.50 8.49
C ALA A 162 -8.13 5.09 8.15
N GLY A 163 -9.03 4.13 7.93
CA GLY A 163 -8.70 2.77 7.54
C GLY A 163 -8.20 1.88 8.67
N GLU A 164 -7.39 0.87 8.32
CA GLU A 164 -6.85 -0.10 9.27
C GLU A 164 -5.73 0.48 10.14
N LYS A 165 -5.73 0.09 11.41
CA LYS A 165 -4.65 0.28 12.38
C LYS A 165 -3.72 -0.94 12.38
N ALA A 166 -2.64 -0.89 13.16
CA ALA A 166 -1.76 -2.04 13.33
C ALA A 166 -2.55 -3.26 13.88
N PRO A 167 -2.33 -4.46 13.32
CA PRO A 167 -3.01 -5.69 13.78
C PRO A 167 -2.62 -6.05 15.22
N ARG A 168 -3.48 -6.82 15.88
CA ARG A 168 -3.31 -7.30 17.26
C ARG A 168 -3.49 -8.80 17.35
#